data_AF-A0A0C3CMR0-F1
#
_entry.id   AF-A0A0C3CMR0-F1
#
_cell.length_a   1.000
_cell.length_b   1.000
_cell.length_c   1.000
_cell.angle_alpha   90.00
_cell.angle_beta   90.00
_cell.angle_gamma   90.00
#
_symmetry.space_group_name_H-M   'P 1'
#
loop_
_entity.id
_entity.type
_entity.pdbx_description
1 polymer ?
#
loop_
_entity_poly.entity_id
_entity_poly.type
_entity_poly.pdbx_seq_one_letter_code
_entity_poly.pdbx_strand_id
1 'polypeptide(L)'
;MYIFVEGGRVIVTPNSSVPPPSELPSALEPTDVLMKGNLVRLFDGKYPHLLFFRSHIRTGTLFSCLNYKWDTIPLVQVNRVWKIRDDVREQWTKLNMFLTSVLQTLVTKIGLLPLNVLLEPVPSSIPYANDHLEERAARRCAYKALRCFQHLFTMCSWAMGYFPPLDQPVSGWSRLLLDAGFSPTMVQMLRDLPIGQFSPSPSRLGVVVPVSNHDAVITVPRMVKAHIPVWVWWGRCDMNARRNFSTLKDNTAGSQYLNDHCYPSDSDLAEAIRKYSQKTAQPPSLMPAAAPPMDFPKPHNGSGQRLGETWQQFFVHQEQRHLQMLEHETLEQWG
;
A
#
# COMPACT_ATOMS: atom_id res chain seq x y z
N MET A 1 9.41 13.49 16.68
CA MET A 1 7.97 13.22 16.84
C MET A 1 7.20 14.42 16.32
N TYR A 2 6.11 14.21 15.58
CA TYR A 2 5.23 15.29 15.11
C TYR A 2 3.81 15.05 15.61
N ILE A 3 3.11 16.12 15.97
CA ILE A 3 1.77 16.08 16.55
C ILE A 3 0.85 16.94 15.67
N PHE A 4 -0.28 16.35 15.28
CA PHE A 4 -1.30 16.96 14.46
C PHE A 4 -2.64 16.91 15.18
N VAL A 5 -3.38 18.00 15.08
CA VAL A 5 -4.79 18.06 15.47
C VAL A 5 -5.58 18.32 14.20
N GLU A 6 -6.44 17.39 13.82
CA GLU A 6 -7.25 17.48 12.58
C GLU A 6 -8.69 17.04 12.91
N GLY A 7 -9.66 17.96 12.79
CA GLY A 7 -11.06 17.69 13.14
C GLY A 7 -11.25 17.23 14.59
N GLY A 8 -10.47 17.81 15.51
CA GLY A 8 -10.44 17.46 16.93
C GLY A 8 -9.78 16.11 17.25
N ARG A 9 -9.22 15.40 16.25
CA ARG A 9 -8.49 14.14 16.46
C ARG A 9 -7.02 14.45 16.76
N VAL A 10 -6.48 13.84 17.81
CA VAL A 10 -5.05 13.96 18.14
C VAL A 10 -4.30 12.81 17.49
N ILE A 11 -3.40 13.14 16.58
CA ILE A 11 -2.61 12.20 15.80
C ILE A 11 -1.13 12.50 16.03
N VAL A 12 -0.36 11.48 16.42
CA VAL A 12 1.07 11.59 16.68
C VAL A 12 1.83 10.66 15.76
N THR A 13 2.95 11.10 15.21
CA THR A 13 3.79 10.24 14.36
C THR A 13 5.25 10.28 14.82
N PRO A 14 5.90 9.10 14.93
CA PRO A 14 7.31 9.02 15.27
C PRO A 14 8.23 9.29 14.07
N ASN A 15 7.76 9.08 12.83
CA ASN A 15 8.63 9.01 11.65
C ASN A 15 8.09 9.66 10.36
N SER A 16 7.02 10.46 10.42
CA SER A 16 6.53 11.26 9.29
C SER A 16 6.44 12.74 9.67
N SER A 17 6.99 13.65 8.86
CA SER A 17 6.77 15.10 9.03
C SER A 17 5.46 15.58 8.40
N VAL A 18 4.79 14.73 7.61
CA VAL A 18 3.58 15.05 6.87
C VAL A 18 2.36 14.52 7.63
N PRO A 19 1.29 15.32 7.81
CA PRO A 19 0.05 14.83 8.41
C PRO A 19 -0.61 13.76 7.54
N PRO A 20 -1.40 12.83 8.11
CA PRO A 20 -2.17 11.91 7.28
C PRO A 20 -3.29 12.69 6.56
N PRO A 21 -3.85 12.14 5.47
CA PRO A 21 -5.03 12.70 4.83
C PRO A 21 -6.19 12.88 5.83
N SER A 22 -6.87 14.02 5.79
CA SER A 22 -8.00 14.34 6.69
C SER A 22 -9.14 13.33 6.57
N GLU A 23 -9.38 12.85 5.35
CA GLU A 23 -10.27 11.74 5.06
C GLU A 23 -9.45 10.47 4.94
N LEU A 24 -9.57 9.60 5.94
CA LEU A 24 -9.01 8.27 5.83
C LEU A 24 -9.93 7.44 4.94
N PRO A 25 -9.43 6.89 3.83
CA PRO A 25 -10.24 6.01 3.01
C PRO A 25 -10.74 4.85 3.86
N SER A 26 -11.98 4.44 3.60
CA SER A 26 -12.58 3.24 4.20
C SER A 26 -11.66 2.03 4.03
N ALA A 27 -11.88 0.99 4.84
CA ALA A 27 -11.21 -0.29 4.65
C ALA A 27 -11.38 -0.73 3.18
N LEU A 28 -10.27 -0.75 2.44
CA LEU A 28 -10.27 -1.14 1.03
C LEU A 28 -9.96 -2.62 0.94
N GLU A 29 -10.56 -3.28 -0.04
CA GLU A 29 -10.20 -4.64 -0.41
C GLU A 29 -8.68 -4.72 -0.66
N PRO A 30 -7.99 -5.76 -0.16
CA PRO A 30 -6.54 -5.92 -0.31
C PRO A 30 -6.06 -5.73 -1.74
N THR A 31 -6.88 -6.14 -2.69
CA THR A 31 -6.59 -6.07 -4.11
C THR A 31 -6.49 -4.61 -4.60
N ASP A 32 -7.30 -3.70 -4.07
CA ASP A 32 -7.29 -2.27 -4.43
C ASP A 32 -6.05 -1.54 -3.91
N VAL A 33 -5.54 -1.98 -2.75
CA VAL A 33 -4.31 -1.43 -2.15
C VAL A 33 -3.13 -1.59 -3.10
N LEU A 34 -3.03 -2.76 -3.76
CA LEU A 34 -1.97 -3.04 -4.73
C LEU A 34 -2.06 -2.20 -6.01
N MET A 35 -3.23 -1.64 -6.32
CA MET A 35 -3.46 -0.90 -7.57
C MET A 35 -3.30 0.61 -7.40
N LYS A 36 -3.82 1.16 -6.31
CA LYS A 36 -3.95 2.62 -6.17
C LYS A 36 -2.67 3.32 -5.69
N GLY A 37 -1.72 2.59 -5.10
CA GLY A 37 -0.40 3.10 -4.68
C GLY A 37 -0.46 4.25 -3.65
N ASN A 38 0.59 4.42 -2.83
CA ASN A 38 0.87 5.60 -1.99
C ASN A 38 -0.21 6.18 -1.07
N LEU A 39 -1.32 5.49 -0.83
CA LEU A 39 -2.36 6.01 0.01
C LEU A 39 -2.16 5.55 1.46
N VAL A 40 -2.25 6.49 2.39
CA VAL A 40 -2.34 6.22 3.83
C VAL A 40 -3.60 5.38 4.12
N ARG A 41 -3.50 4.45 5.06
CA ARG A 41 -4.58 3.50 5.40
C ARG A 41 -4.83 3.43 6.89
N LEU A 42 -6.05 3.07 7.29
CA LEU A 42 -6.28 2.59 8.65
C LEU A 42 -5.67 1.19 8.80
N PHE A 43 -5.07 0.90 9.95
CA PHE A 43 -4.53 -0.43 10.23
C PHE A 43 -5.64 -1.51 10.22
N ASP A 44 -5.38 -2.61 9.52
CA ASP A 44 -6.21 -3.81 9.53
C ASP A 44 -5.37 -5.02 9.95
N GLY A 45 -5.72 -5.62 11.09
CA GLY A 45 -5.03 -6.77 11.66
C GLY A 45 -5.15 -8.04 10.80
N LYS A 46 -6.10 -8.11 9.86
CA LYS A 46 -6.23 -9.21 8.90
C LYS A 46 -5.16 -9.16 7.81
N TYR A 47 -4.69 -7.95 7.48
CA TYR A 47 -3.76 -7.71 6.37
C TYR A 47 -2.54 -6.85 6.77
N PRO A 48 -1.83 -7.19 7.87
CA PRO A 48 -0.72 -6.38 8.38
C PRO A 48 0.44 -6.30 7.39
N HIS A 49 0.55 -7.30 6.51
CA HIS A 49 1.59 -7.37 5.50
C HIS A 49 1.45 -6.23 4.48
N LEU A 50 0.24 -5.76 4.14
CA LEU A 50 0.03 -4.78 3.07
C LEU A 50 0.84 -3.48 3.25
N LEU A 51 1.16 -3.11 4.49
CA LEU A 51 1.99 -1.94 4.81
C LEU A 51 3.43 -2.07 4.30
N PHE A 52 3.88 -3.30 4.04
CA PHE A 52 5.19 -3.60 3.47
C PHE A 52 5.19 -3.58 1.94
N PHE A 53 4.07 -3.27 1.30
CA PHE A 53 3.99 -3.13 -0.15
C PHE A 53 4.85 -1.96 -0.65
N ARG A 54 5.43 -2.13 -1.85
CA ARG A 54 6.14 -1.10 -2.61
C ARG A 54 5.61 -1.09 -4.05
N SER A 55 5.38 0.09 -4.62
CA SER A 55 4.80 0.26 -5.96
C SER A 55 5.64 -0.39 -7.08
N HIS A 56 6.95 -0.50 -6.90
CA HIS A 56 7.90 -0.99 -7.90
C HIS A 56 8.44 -2.40 -7.61
N ILE A 57 7.66 -3.28 -6.96
CA ILE A 57 8.15 -4.63 -6.63
C ILE A 57 8.54 -5.43 -7.89
N ARG A 58 8.01 -5.14 -9.08
CA ARG A 58 8.29 -5.95 -10.30
C ARG A 58 9.62 -5.63 -10.99
N THR A 59 10.44 -4.74 -10.44
CA THR A 59 11.78 -4.47 -10.98
C THR A 59 12.81 -5.47 -10.44
N GLY A 60 13.72 -5.93 -11.29
CA GLY A 60 14.82 -6.83 -10.94
C GLY A 60 14.78 -8.16 -11.69
N THR A 61 15.91 -8.86 -11.71
CA THR A 61 16.10 -10.12 -12.46
C THR A 61 15.12 -11.21 -12.00
N LEU A 62 14.95 -11.38 -10.69
CA LEU A 62 14.06 -12.41 -10.13
C LEU A 62 12.58 -12.18 -10.51
N PHE A 63 12.17 -10.92 -10.71
CA PHE A 63 10.77 -10.55 -10.94
C PHE A 63 10.48 -10.12 -12.38
N SER A 64 11.49 -10.18 -13.25
CA SER A 64 11.36 -9.89 -14.68
C SER A 64 10.28 -10.74 -15.34
N CYS A 65 10.10 -11.98 -14.89
CA CYS A 65 9.05 -12.89 -15.36
C CYS A 65 7.63 -12.44 -15.00
N LEU A 66 7.44 -11.43 -14.14
CA LEU A 66 6.14 -10.88 -13.76
C LEU A 66 5.86 -9.52 -14.40
N ASN A 67 6.78 -9.02 -15.24
CA ASN A 67 6.67 -7.71 -15.87
C ASN A 67 5.70 -7.72 -17.07
N TYR A 68 4.47 -8.16 -16.82
CA TYR A 68 3.38 -8.18 -17.79
C TYR A 68 2.24 -7.27 -17.34
N LYS A 69 1.65 -6.58 -18.32
CA LYS A 69 0.36 -5.91 -18.24
C LYS A 69 -0.75 -6.85 -18.69
N TRP A 70 -2.00 -6.45 -18.49
CA TRP A 70 -3.17 -7.26 -18.87
C TRP A 70 -3.09 -7.79 -20.32
N ASP A 71 -2.78 -6.90 -21.25
CA ASP A 71 -2.66 -7.11 -22.69
C ASP A 71 -1.36 -7.82 -23.10
N THR A 72 -0.27 -7.65 -22.34
CA THR A 72 1.04 -8.22 -22.69
C THR A 72 1.32 -9.60 -22.08
N ILE A 73 0.36 -10.23 -21.38
CA ILE A 73 0.55 -11.60 -20.87
C ILE A 73 0.68 -12.56 -22.08
N PRO A 74 1.76 -13.37 -22.16
CA PRO A 74 2.01 -14.23 -23.31
C PRO A 74 1.13 -15.48 -23.23
N LEU A 75 -0.04 -15.39 -23.87
CA LEU A 75 -0.96 -16.50 -24.07
C LEU A 75 -0.71 -17.15 -25.43
N VAL A 76 -0.88 -18.46 -25.50
CA VAL A 76 -0.82 -19.25 -26.73
C VAL A 76 -2.05 -20.12 -26.85
N GLN A 77 -2.53 -20.30 -28.07
CA GLN A 77 -3.60 -21.25 -28.37
C GLN A 77 -2.98 -22.57 -28.86
N VAL A 78 -3.26 -23.67 -28.17
CA VAL A 78 -2.81 -25.02 -28.52
C VAL A 78 -4.02 -25.94 -28.48
N ASN A 79 -4.31 -26.70 -29.55
CA ASN A 79 -5.46 -27.62 -29.59
C ASN A 79 -6.80 -26.98 -29.17
N ARG A 80 -7.06 -25.74 -29.63
CA ARG A 80 -8.26 -24.94 -29.32
C ARG A 80 -8.39 -24.46 -27.86
N VAL A 81 -7.41 -24.72 -27.00
CA VAL A 81 -7.36 -24.15 -25.64
C VAL A 81 -6.31 -23.06 -25.54
N TRP A 82 -6.58 -22.08 -24.69
CA TRP A 82 -5.70 -20.97 -24.35
C TRP A 82 -4.97 -21.24 -23.04
N LYS A 83 -3.65 -21.06 -23.05
CA LYS A 83 -2.80 -21.20 -21.87
C LYS A 83 -1.68 -20.17 -21.88
N ILE A 84 -1.06 -19.92 -20.73
CA ILE A 84 0.19 -19.15 -20.66
C ILE A 84 1.29 -19.94 -21.37
N ARG A 85 2.19 -19.25 -22.09
CA ARG A 85 3.37 -19.86 -22.71
C ARG A 85 4.15 -20.70 -21.69
N ASP A 86 4.60 -21.88 -22.10
CA ASP A 86 5.08 -22.92 -21.17
C ASP A 86 6.31 -22.48 -20.36
N ASP A 87 7.23 -21.72 -20.96
CA ASP A 87 8.41 -21.14 -20.31
C ASP A 87 8.04 -20.13 -19.20
N VAL A 88 7.04 -19.28 -19.46
CA VAL A 88 6.57 -18.28 -18.49
C VAL A 88 5.83 -18.95 -17.35
N ARG A 89 5.01 -19.96 -17.67
CA ARG A 89 4.33 -20.79 -16.67
C ARG A 89 5.34 -21.49 -15.74
N GLU A 90 6.39 -22.08 -16.30
CA GLU A 90 7.45 -22.73 -15.52
C GLU A 90 8.17 -21.72 -14.61
N GLN A 91 8.51 -20.53 -15.11
CA GLN A 91 9.13 -19.46 -14.32
C GLN A 91 8.24 -19.02 -13.16
N TRP A 92 6.93 -18.83 -13.39
CA TRP A 92 5.99 -18.45 -12.34
C TRP A 92 5.86 -19.54 -11.29
N THR A 93 5.78 -20.81 -11.70
CA THR A 93 5.70 -21.94 -10.76
C THR A 93 6.94 -22.03 -9.88
N LYS A 94 8.14 -21.96 -10.47
CA LYS A 94 9.41 -21.96 -9.70
C LYS A 94 9.48 -20.78 -8.74
N LEU A 95 9.09 -19.58 -9.19
CA LEU A 95 9.07 -18.39 -8.36
C LEU A 95 8.07 -18.52 -7.20
N ASN A 96 6.87 -19.04 -7.46
CA ASN A 96 5.86 -19.27 -6.42
C ASN A 96 6.35 -20.24 -5.35
N MET A 97 6.93 -21.38 -5.77
CA MET A 97 7.52 -22.35 -4.85
C MET A 97 8.62 -21.72 -4.00
N PHE A 98 9.55 -21.00 -4.63
CA PHE A 98 10.65 -20.33 -3.93
C PHE A 98 10.16 -19.34 -2.87
N LEU A 99 9.25 -18.43 -3.24
CA LEU A 99 8.74 -17.43 -2.30
C LEU A 99 7.89 -18.03 -1.19
N THR A 100 7.10 -19.06 -1.50
CA THR A 100 6.31 -19.79 -0.50
C THR A 100 7.22 -20.46 0.53
N SER A 101 8.30 -21.09 0.08
CA SER A 101 9.32 -21.66 0.98
C SER A 101 9.98 -20.59 1.85
N VAL A 102 10.37 -19.44 1.27
CA VAL A 102 10.92 -18.30 2.03
C VAL A 102 9.95 -17.84 3.11
N LEU A 103 8.69 -17.61 2.75
CA LEU A 103 7.66 -17.17 3.68
C LEU A 103 7.45 -18.19 4.80
N GLN A 104 7.33 -19.48 4.46
CA GLN A 104 7.13 -20.56 5.43
C GLN A 104 8.30 -20.66 6.40
N THR A 105 9.55 -20.58 5.93
CA THR A 105 10.74 -20.58 6.78
C THR A 105 10.73 -19.42 7.76
N LEU A 106 10.43 -18.20 7.27
CA LEU A 106 10.39 -17.01 8.12
C LEU A 106 9.25 -17.07 9.15
N VAL A 107 8.02 -17.38 8.72
CA VAL A 107 6.84 -17.45 9.60
C VAL A 107 7.02 -18.52 10.68
N THR A 108 7.58 -19.69 10.33
CA THR A 108 7.87 -20.74 11.31
C THR A 108 8.82 -20.25 12.41
N LYS A 109 9.78 -19.37 12.07
CA LYS A 109 10.72 -18.78 13.03
C LYS A 109 10.13 -17.62 13.83
N ILE A 110 9.13 -16.91 13.30
CA ILE A 110 8.40 -15.89 14.06
C ILE A 110 7.61 -16.53 15.22
N GLY A 111 7.11 -17.75 15.01
CA GLY A 111 6.33 -18.49 16.02
C GLY A 111 4.86 -18.07 16.01
N LEU A 112 4.26 -17.89 17.21
CA LEU A 112 2.88 -17.45 17.33
C LEU A 112 2.74 -16.01 16.83
N LEU A 113 2.17 -15.88 15.63
CA LEU A 113 1.79 -14.58 15.09
C LEU A 113 0.69 -13.99 15.98
N PRO A 114 0.86 -12.77 16.52
CA PRO A 114 -0.15 -12.13 17.36
C PRO A 114 -1.39 -11.67 16.57
N LEU A 115 -1.56 -12.12 15.32
CA LEU A 115 -2.55 -11.61 14.38
C LEU A 115 -3.21 -12.78 13.64
N ASN A 116 -4.52 -12.66 13.43
CA ASN A 116 -5.30 -13.52 12.54
C ASN A 116 -5.00 -13.16 11.07
N VAL A 117 -3.75 -13.34 10.65
CA VAL A 117 -3.29 -12.97 9.31
C VAL A 117 -3.93 -13.87 8.27
N LEU A 118 -4.66 -13.26 7.34
CA LEU A 118 -5.15 -13.97 6.16
C LEU A 118 -4.01 -14.09 5.15
N LEU A 119 -3.56 -15.33 4.95
CA LEU A 119 -2.46 -15.67 4.02
C LEU A 119 -2.93 -15.83 2.56
N GLU A 120 -4.24 -15.79 2.32
CA GLU A 120 -4.83 -16.01 1.00
C GLU A 120 -5.33 -14.71 0.34
N PRO A 121 -5.22 -14.59 -0.99
CA PRO A 121 -4.82 -15.65 -1.94
C PRO A 121 -3.32 -15.69 -2.29
N VAL A 122 -2.77 -16.91 -2.42
CA VAL A 122 -1.44 -17.18 -3.00
C VAL A 122 -1.54 -17.56 -4.50
N PRO A 123 -0.48 -17.36 -5.32
CA PRO A 123 -0.55 -17.66 -6.76
C PRO A 123 -1.01 -19.08 -7.09
N SER A 124 -0.61 -20.08 -6.31
CA SER A 124 -1.01 -21.49 -6.50
C SER A 124 -2.52 -21.74 -6.31
N SER A 125 -3.24 -20.85 -5.64
CA SER A 125 -4.70 -20.95 -5.52
C SER A 125 -5.44 -20.52 -6.80
N ILE A 126 -4.73 -19.89 -7.74
CA ILE A 126 -5.29 -19.42 -9.00
C ILE A 126 -4.98 -20.44 -10.10
N PRO A 127 -5.98 -20.92 -10.88
CA PRO A 127 -5.77 -21.91 -11.93
C PRO A 127 -5.15 -21.29 -13.19
N TYR A 128 -4.10 -20.48 -13.05
CA TYR A 128 -3.41 -19.82 -14.17
C TYR A 128 -2.61 -20.81 -15.03
N ALA A 129 -2.27 -21.97 -14.47
CA ALA A 129 -1.54 -23.04 -15.15
C ALA A 129 -2.45 -23.99 -15.96
N ASN A 130 -3.77 -23.91 -15.74
CA ASN A 130 -4.77 -24.73 -16.42
C ASN A 130 -5.01 -24.23 -17.85
N ASP A 131 -5.58 -25.12 -18.66
CA ASP A 131 -6.08 -24.80 -20.00
C ASP A 131 -7.45 -24.11 -19.91
N HIS A 132 -7.70 -23.13 -20.78
CA HIS A 132 -8.96 -22.37 -20.82
C HIS A 132 -9.58 -22.43 -22.21
N LEU A 133 -10.91 -22.47 -22.30
CA LEU A 133 -11.61 -22.46 -23.60
C LEU A 133 -11.55 -21.07 -24.27
N GLU A 134 -11.48 -20.01 -23.47
CA GLU A 134 -11.50 -18.62 -23.93
C GLU A 134 -10.21 -17.89 -23.56
N GLU A 135 -9.68 -17.09 -24.49
CA GLU A 135 -8.50 -16.25 -24.24
C GLU A 135 -8.74 -15.29 -23.05
N ARG A 136 -9.92 -14.68 -23.00
CA ARG A 136 -10.30 -13.72 -21.96
C ARG A 136 -10.28 -14.36 -20.56
N ALA A 137 -10.70 -15.62 -20.45
CA ALA A 137 -10.66 -16.38 -19.21
C ALA A 137 -9.21 -16.67 -18.79
N ALA A 138 -8.38 -17.18 -19.70
CA ALA A 138 -6.94 -17.41 -19.45
C ALA A 138 -6.25 -16.12 -18.99
N ARG A 139 -6.49 -15.01 -19.69
CA ARG A 139 -5.93 -13.68 -19.38
C ARG A 139 -6.35 -13.20 -18.00
N ARG A 140 -7.63 -13.38 -17.64
CA ARG A 140 -8.16 -13.02 -16.31
C ARG A 140 -7.50 -13.83 -15.20
N CYS A 141 -7.36 -15.15 -15.38
CA CYS A 141 -6.68 -16.02 -14.42
C CYS A 141 -5.20 -15.64 -14.27
N ALA A 142 -4.49 -15.46 -15.38
CA ALA A 142 -3.08 -15.06 -15.37
C ALA A 142 -2.88 -13.70 -14.69
N TYR A 143 -3.71 -12.71 -14.98
CA TYR A 143 -3.64 -11.40 -14.35
C TYR A 143 -3.98 -11.44 -12.85
N LYS A 144 -4.95 -12.27 -12.45
CA LYS A 144 -5.26 -12.51 -11.04
C LYS A 144 -4.06 -13.13 -10.31
N ALA A 145 -3.38 -14.09 -10.94
CA ALA A 145 -2.15 -14.68 -10.39
C ALA A 145 -1.03 -13.65 -10.21
N LEU A 146 -0.81 -12.74 -11.17
CA LEU A 146 0.15 -11.62 -11.03
C LEU A 146 -0.11 -10.76 -9.78
N ARG A 147 -1.38 -10.52 -9.43
CA ARG A 147 -1.74 -9.79 -8.20
C ARG A 147 -1.47 -10.62 -6.95
N CYS A 148 -1.71 -11.93 -6.99
CA CYS A 148 -1.37 -12.82 -5.89
C CYS A 148 0.16 -12.90 -5.65
N PHE A 149 0.99 -12.77 -6.69
CA PHE A 149 2.44 -12.65 -6.51
C PHE A 149 2.81 -11.39 -5.73
N GLN A 150 2.16 -10.25 -6.01
CA GLN A 150 2.36 -9.02 -5.25
C GLN A 150 2.00 -9.17 -3.77
N HIS A 151 0.92 -9.89 -3.46
CA HIS A 151 0.59 -10.25 -2.08
C HIS A 151 1.69 -11.11 -1.45
N LEU A 152 2.13 -12.17 -2.14
CA LEU A 152 3.17 -13.06 -1.63
C LEU A 152 4.50 -12.33 -1.37
N PHE A 153 4.91 -11.41 -2.25
CA PHE A 153 6.07 -10.54 -2.03
C PHE A 153 5.95 -9.68 -0.79
N THR A 154 4.77 -9.09 -0.63
CA THR A 154 4.46 -8.20 0.48
C THR A 154 4.46 -8.98 1.80
N MET A 155 3.96 -10.23 1.81
CA MET A 155 4.06 -11.15 2.94
C MET A 155 5.51 -11.52 3.25
N CYS A 156 6.35 -11.82 2.25
CA CYS A 156 7.77 -12.07 2.48
C CYS A 156 8.47 -10.86 3.10
N SER A 157 8.24 -9.64 2.58
CA SER A 157 8.82 -8.41 3.13
C SER A 157 8.37 -8.15 4.56
N TRP A 158 7.08 -8.36 4.85
CA TRP A 158 6.54 -8.30 6.20
C TRP A 158 7.22 -9.28 7.15
N ALA A 159 7.34 -10.55 6.76
CA ALA A 159 8.00 -11.57 7.57
C ALA A 159 9.48 -11.26 7.82
N MET A 160 10.20 -10.77 6.81
CA MET A 160 11.59 -10.31 6.94
C MET A 160 11.74 -9.18 7.98
N GLY A 161 10.74 -8.30 8.07
CA GLY A 161 10.69 -7.18 9.03
C GLY A 161 10.72 -7.60 10.51
N TYR A 162 10.48 -8.87 10.83
CA TYR A 162 10.56 -9.39 12.20
C TYR A 162 11.98 -9.67 12.69
N PHE A 163 12.97 -9.66 11.81
CA PHE A 163 14.33 -10.11 12.13
C PHE A 163 15.36 -8.97 11.99
N PRO A 164 15.39 -8.03 12.95
CA PRO A 164 16.42 -6.99 12.96
C PRO A 164 17.82 -7.59 13.15
N PRO A 165 18.88 -6.86 12.77
CA PRO A 165 18.87 -5.55 12.13
C PRO A 165 18.44 -5.63 10.65
N LEU A 166 17.64 -4.65 10.19
CA LEU A 166 17.07 -4.64 8.84
C LEU A 166 17.99 -3.96 7.81
N ASP A 167 18.81 -3.00 8.24
CA ASP A 167 19.66 -2.16 7.37
C ASP A 167 21.13 -2.61 7.35
N GLN A 168 21.44 -3.81 7.85
CA GLN A 168 22.80 -4.34 7.86
C GLN A 168 23.08 -5.27 6.67
N PRO A 169 24.36 -5.39 6.23
CA PRO A 169 24.75 -6.31 5.16
C PRO A 169 24.35 -7.76 5.43
N VAL A 170 24.33 -8.17 6.71
CA VAL A 170 23.86 -9.48 7.15
C VAL A 170 22.68 -9.29 8.10
N SER A 171 21.48 -9.22 7.53
CA SER A 171 20.24 -9.12 8.30
C SER A 171 19.90 -10.45 8.99
N GLY A 172 19.12 -10.38 10.07
CA GLY A 172 18.67 -11.58 10.80
C GLY A 172 17.90 -12.55 9.91
N TRP A 173 17.02 -12.05 9.05
CA TRP A 173 16.26 -12.89 8.10
C TRP A 173 17.17 -13.57 7.08
N SER A 174 18.24 -12.90 6.63
CA SER A 174 19.14 -13.49 5.62
C SER A 174 19.95 -14.65 6.19
N ARG A 175 20.41 -14.54 7.44
CA ARG A 175 21.07 -15.64 8.15
C ARG A 175 20.12 -16.83 8.31
N LEU A 176 18.87 -16.59 8.72
CA LEU A 176 17.88 -17.65 8.86
C LEU A 176 17.62 -18.43 7.56
N LEU A 177 17.59 -17.74 6.41
CA LEU A 177 17.44 -18.41 5.12
C LEU A 177 18.70 -19.22 4.75
N LEU A 178 19.89 -18.68 5.00
CA LEU A 178 21.15 -19.42 4.76
C LEU A 178 21.22 -20.68 5.63
N ASP A 179 20.88 -20.57 6.91
CA ASP A 179 20.84 -21.70 7.86
C ASP A 179 19.79 -22.75 7.47
N ALA A 180 18.72 -22.33 6.79
CA ALA A 180 17.71 -23.22 6.23
C ALA A 180 18.11 -23.85 4.87
N GLY A 181 19.35 -23.62 4.40
CA GLY A 181 19.89 -24.23 3.19
C GLY A 181 19.57 -23.50 1.89
N PHE A 182 19.03 -22.27 1.95
CA PHE A 182 18.86 -21.46 0.74
C PHE A 182 20.22 -21.06 0.17
N SER A 183 20.36 -21.07 -1.16
CA SER A 183 21.64 -20.70 -1.78
C SER A 183 22.00 -19.23 -1.48
N PRO A 184 23.28 -18.91 -1.26
CA PRO A 184 23.71 -17.53 -1.02
C PRO A 184 23.29 -16.57 -2.13
N THR A 185 23.33 -17.01 -3.39
CA THR A 185 22.90 -16.23 -4.55
C THR A 185 21.42 -15.84 -4.46
N MET A 186 20.54 -16.76 -4.05
CA MET A 186 19.11 -16.47 -3.90
C MET A 186 18.84 -15.49 -2.75
N VAL A 187 19.53 -15.66 -1.63
CA VAL A 187 19.40 -14.75 -0.49
C VAL A 187 19.90 -13.34 -0.85
N GLN A 188 21.00 -13.26 -1.60
CA GLN A 188 21.52 -11.99 -2.11
C GLN A 188 20.53 -11.34 -3.09
N MET A 189 19.95 -12.11 -4.02
CA MET A 189 18.89 -11.60 -4.90
C MET A 189 17.72 -11.01 -4.11
N LEU A 190 17.24 -11.67 -3.06
CA LEU A 190 16.17 -11.12 -2.21
C LEU A 190 16.55 -9.79 -1.54
N ARG A 191 17.81 -9.67 -1.11
CA ARG A 191 18.35 -8.47 -0.45
C ARG A 191 18.43 -7.28 -1.42
N ASP A 192 18.80 -7.55 -2.67
CA ASP A 192 18.92 -6.51 -3.70
C ASP A 192 17.57 -6.05 -4.24
N LEU A 193 16.50 -6.78 -3.93
CA LEU A 193 15.13 -6.46 -4.35
C LEU A 193 14.41 -5.56 -3.33
N PRO A 194 13.41 -4.77 -3.77
CA PRO A 194 12.64 -3.90 -2.88
C PRO A 194 11.98 -4.60 -1.68
N ILE A 195 11.76 -5.92 -1.77
CA ILE A 195 11.15 -6.71 -0.70
C ILE A 195 12.09 -6.93 0.50
N GLY A 196 13.40 -7.00 0.27
CA GLY A 196 14.43 -7.19 1.30
C GLY A 196 15.06 -5.88 1.79
N GLN A 197 14.75 -4.76 1.14
CA GLN A 197 15.28 -3.44 1.48
C GLN A 197 14.35 -2.69 2.42
N PHE A 198 14.85 -2.28 3.58
CA PHE A 198 14.09 -1.49 4.56
C PHE A 198 14.51 -0.03 4.59
N SER A 199 15.07 0.51 3.51
CA SER A 199 15.41 1.94 3.41
C SER A 199 14.18 2.87 3.49
N PRO A 200 14.35 4.13 3.93
CA PRO A 200 13.29 5.16 3.88
C PRO A 200 12.76 5.48 2.48
N SER A 201 13.59 5.23 1.45
CA SER A 201 13.26 5.49 0.05
C SER A 201 13.45 4.22 -0.80
N PRO A 202 12.47 3.84 -1.65
CA PRO A 202 11.14 4.45 -1.79
C PRO A 202 10.26 4.22 -0.56
N SER A 203 9.35 5.18 -0.30
CA SER A 203 8.46 5.12 0.86
C SER A 203 7.50 3.92 0.78
N ARG A 204 7.26 3.29 1.93
CA ARG A 204 6.25 2.23 2.09
C ARG A 204 4.86 2.83 2.30
N LEU A 205 3.82 2.00 2.18
CA LEU A 205 2.46 2.44 2.45
C LEU A 205 2.30 2.86 3.91
N GLY A 206 1.98 4.12 4.14
CA GLY A 206 1.79 4.63 5.49
C GLY A 206 0.48 4.20 6.14
N VAL A 207 0.44 4.20 7.47
CA VAL A 207 -0.67 3.65 8.26
C VAL A 207 -1.10 4.54 9.42
N VAL A 208 -2.40 4.69 9.62
CA VAL A 208 -3.02 5.23 10.82
C VAL A 208 -3.38 4.10 11.76
N VAL A 209 -2.89 4.19 13.00
CA VAL A 209 -3.06 3.18 14.05
C VAL A 209 -3.87 3.78 15.19
N PRO A 210 -5.16 3.42 15.36
CA PRO A 210 -5.91 3.77 16.55
C PRO A 210 -5.30 3.09 17.78
N VAL A 211 -5.05 3.83 18.86
CA VAL A 211 -4.54 3.26 20.11
C VAL A 211 -5.51 2.27 20.77
N SER A 212 -6.78 2.31 20.41
CA SER A 212 -7.80 1.34 20.82
C SER A 212 -7.63 -0.04 20.16
N ASN A 213 -6.76 -0.17 19.15
CA ASN A 213 -6.48 -1.43 18.48
C ASN A 213 -5.19 -2.06 19.04
N HIS A 214 -5.34 -2.98 19.99
CA HIS A 214 -4.21 -3.63 20.68
C HIS A 214 -3.25 -4.36 19.73
N ASP A 215 -3.79 -5.05 18.73
CA ASP A 215 -3.02 -5.76 17.70
C ASP A 215 -2.11 -4.80 16.91
N ALA A 216 -2.63 -3.62 16.59
CA ALA A 216 -1.89 -2.56 15.92
C ALA A 216 -0.77 -2.00 16.82
N VAL A 217 -1.10 -1.69 18.08
CA VAL A 217 -0.16 -1.11 19.05
C VAL A 217 1.10 -1.97 19.21
N ILE A 218 0.94 -3.29 19.32
CA ILE A 218 2.05 -4.25 19.47
C ILE A 218 3.00 -4.23 18.26
N THR A 219 2.53 -3.80 17.09
CA THR A 219 3.30 -3.83 15.84
C THR A 219 3.93 -2.48 15.46
N VAL A 220 3.51 -1.36 16.06
CA VAL A 220 4.05 -0.01 15.76
C VAL A 220 5.58 0.06 15.84
N PRO A 221 6.27 -0.44 16.89
CA PRO A 221 7.74 -0.33 16.94
C PRO A 221 8.43 -1.03 15.76
N ARG A 222 7.83 -2.12 15.26
CA ARG A 222 8.34 -2.86 14.09
C ARG A 222 8.08 -2.09 12.80
N MET A 223 6.89 -1.51 12.64
CA MET A 223 6.57 -0.67 11.47
C MET A 223 7.52 0.51 11.35
N VAL A 224 7.80 1.19 12.47
CA VAL A 224 8.73 2.33 12.50
C VAL A 224 10.14 1.88 12.12
N LYS A 225 10.62 0.75 12.66
CA LYS A 225 11.92 0.17 12.30
C LYS A 225 12.00 -0.27 10.83
N ALA A 226 10.88 -0.67 10.24
CA ALA A 226 10.76 -1.01 8.82
C ALA A 226 10.58 0.23 7.91
N HIS A 227 10.69 1.44 8.47
CA HIS A 227 10.52 2.73 7.81
C HIS A 227 9.15 2.88 7.12
N ILE A 228 8.12 2.31 7.74
CA ILE A 228 6.71 2.52 7.36
C ILE A 228 6.24 3.81 8.03
N PRO A 229 5.72 4.81 7.31
CA PRO A 229 5.14 6.00 7.94
C PRO A 229 3.95 5.60 8.85
N VAL A 230 4.04 5.90 10.15
CA VAL A 230 3.00 5.57 11.13
C VAL A 230 2.39 6.84 11.72
N TRP A 231 1.06 6.90 11.79
CA TRP A 231 0.31 7.94 12.50
C TRP A 231 -0.56 7.30 13.57
N VAL A 232 -0.19 7.48 14.83
CA VAL A 232 -0.89 6.96 16.00
C VAL A 232 -2.04 7.89 16.35
N TRP A 233 -3.26 7.39 16.27
CA TRP A 233 -4.47 8.14 16.64
C TRP A 233 -4.83 7.84 18.10
N TRP A 234 -4.62 8.83 18.97
CA TRP A 234 -4.84 8.70 20.42
C TRP A 234 -6.28 8.89 20.87
N GLY A 235 -7.03 9.77 20.20
CA GLY A 235 -8.39 10.08 20.59
C GLY A 235 -8.82 11.45 20.09
N ARG A 236 -9.67 12.12 20.86
CA ARG A 236 -10.15 13.47 20.59
C ARG A 236 -9.72 14.46 21.68
N CYS A 237 -9.56 15.71 21.29
CA CYS A 237 -9.42 16.84 22.21
C CYS A 237 -10.38 17.97 21.82
N ASP A 238 -10.81 18.75 22.80
CA ASP A 238 -11.49 20.02 22.54
C ASP A 238 -10.49 21.16 22.31
N MET A 239 -10.99 22.34 21.95
CA MET A 239 -10.16 23.54 21.72
C MET A 239 -9.53 24.08 23.02
N ASN A 240 -9.97 23.61 24.18
CA ASN A 240 -9.41 23.94 25.49
C ASN A 240 -8.37 22.90 25.95
N ALA A 241 -7.87 22.06 25.02
CA ALA A 241 -6.91 20.99 25.27
C ALA A 241 -7.39 19.90 26.24
N ARG A 242 -8.69 19.78 26.52
CA ARG A 242 -9.23 18.65 27.29
C ARG A 242 -9.22 17.42 26.40
N ARG A 243 -8.40 16.44 26.75
CA ARG A 243 -8.28 15.15 26.06
C ARG A 243 -9.21 14.09 26.65
N ASN A 244 -9.73 13.23 25.80
CA ASN A 244 -10.54 12.05 26.21
C ASN A 244 -9.73 10.74 26.21
N PHE A 245 -8.40 10.83 26.20
CA PHE A 245 -7.49 9.70 26.16
C PHE A 245 -6.44 9.82 27.27
N SER A 246 -5.89 8.68 27.69
CA SER A 246 -4.82 8.57 28.68
C SER A 246 -3.68 7.73 28.13
N THR A 247 -2.59 7.61 28.90
CA THR A 247 -1.57 6.61 28.65
C THR A 247 -2.15 5.21 28.60
N LEU A 248 -1.52 4.33 27.82
CA LEU A 248 -1.89 2.93 27.73
C LEU A 248 -1.45 2.22 29.01
N LYS A 249 -2.38 1.47 29.61
CA LYS A 249 -2.17 0.81 30.92
C LYS A 249 -1.65 -0.62 30.81
N ASP A 250 -1.69 -1.23 29.62
CA ASP A 250 -1.13 -2.56 29.43
C ASP A 250 0.40 -2.49 29.38
N ASN A 251 1.06 -3.50 29.95
CA ASN A 251 2.52 -3.56 30.04
C ASN A 251 3.15 -4.21 28.78
N THR A 252 2.49 -4.12 27.63
CA THR A 252 3.09 -4.65 26.39
C THR A 252 4.22 -3.73 25.93
N ALA A 253 5.24 -4.31 25.29
CA ALA A 253 6.34 -3.52 24.72
C ALA A 253 5.86 -2.47 23.69
N GLY A 254 4.75 -2.74 23.00
CA GLY A 254 4.12 -1.79 22.08
C GLY A 254 3.52 -0.60 22.81
N SER A 255 2.75 -0.83 23.86
CA SER A 255 2.16 0.24 24.68
C SER A 255 3.21 1.07 25.41
N GLN A 256 4.26 0.43 25.94
CA GLN A 256 5.39 1.14 26.52
C GLN A 256 6.07 2.05 25.48
N TYR A 257 6.38 1.52 24.29
CA TYR A 257 6.94 2.33 23.21
C TYR A 257 6.04 3.52 22.83
N LEU A 258 4.73 3.32 22.74
CA LEU A 258 3.80 4.41 22.42
C LEU A 258 3.73 5.46 23.53
N ASN A 259 3.70 5.03 24.79
CA ASN A 259 3.71 5.96 25.93
C ASN A 259 5.02 6.78 25.96
N ASP A 260 6.17 6.13 25.71
CA ASP A 260 7.48 6.76 25.81
C ASP A 260 7.80 7.66 24.60
N HIS A 261 7.33 7.30 23.39
CA HIS A 261 7.75 7.96 22.15
C HIS A 261 6.64 8.65 21.36
N CYS A 262 5.37 8.37 21.67
CA CYS A 262 4.23 8.86 20.89
C CYS A 262 3.14 9.52 21.74
N TYR A 263 3.23 9.52 23.07
CA TYR A 263 2.25 10.18 23.92
C TYR A 263 2.51 11.70 23.95
N PRO A 264 1.55 12.54 23.52
CA PRO A 264 1.76 13.98 23.49
C PRO A 264 1.68 14.55 24.91
N SER A 265 2.65 15.38 25.29
CA SER A 265 2.57 16.17 26.52
C SER A 265 1.48 17.24 26.40
N ASP A 266 1.06 17.81 27.54
CA ASP A 266 0.02 18.85 27.55
C ASP A 266 0.50 20.12 26.82
N SER A 267 1.79 20.45 26.92
CA SER A 267 2.39 21.56 26.17
C SER A 267 2.41 21.31 24.67
N ASP A 268 2.74 20.08 24.24
CA ASP A 268 2.75 19.75 22.81
C ASP A 268 1.35 19.82 22.22
N LEU A 269 0.35 19.34 22.97
CA LEU A 269 -1.04 19.39 22.55
C LEU A 269 -1.55 20.83 22.43
N ALA A 270 -1.23 21.69 23.40
CA ALA A 270 -1.58 23.11 23.35
C ALA A 270 -0.95 23.81 22.13
N GLU A 271 0.31 23.49 21.81
CA GLU A 271 0.97 24.04 20.63
C GLU A 271 0.31 23.56 19.32
N ALA A 272 -0.02 22.27 19.23
CA ALA A 272 -0.67 21.70 18.06
C ALA A 272 -2.08 22.27 17.84
N ILE A 273 -2.86 22.46 18.92
CA ILE A 273 -4.18 23.13 18.89
C ILE A 273 -4.05 24.58 18.41
N ARG A 274 -3.05 25.32 18.92
CA ARG A 274 -2.78 26.70 18.48
C ARG A 274 -2.48 26.76 16.98
N LYS A 275 -1.60 25.87 16.49
CA LYS A 275 -1.26 25.77 15.06
C LYS A 275 -2.49 25.43 14.21
N TYR A 276 -3.33 24.49 14.67
CA TYR A 276 -4.57 24.13 14.00
C TYR A 276 -5.58 25.30 13.99
N SER A 277 -5.72 26.01 15.09
CA SER A 277 -6.62 27.17 15.21
C SER A 277 -6.18 28.31 14.29
N GLN A 278 -4.88 28.57 14.18
CA GLN A 278 -4.34 29.54 13.23
C GLN A 278 -4.60 29.13 11.78
N LYS A 279 -4.42 27.85 11.45
CA LYS A 279 -4.69 27.29 10.11
C LYS A 279 -6.17 27.39 9.72
N THR A 280 -7.09 27.20 10.68
CA THR A 280 -8.54 27.24 10.45
C THR A 280 -9.14 28.64 10.53
N ALA A 281 -8.53 29.54 11.31
CA ALA A 281 -8.95 30.94 11.43
C ALA A 281 -8.51 31.80 10.24
N GLN A 282 -7.49 31.37 9.47
CA GLN A 282 -7.22 31.99 8.19
C GLN A 282 -8.46 31.82 7.32
N PRO A 283 -9.16 32.92 6.94
CA PRO A 283 -10.30 32.82 6.06
C PRO A 283 -9.84 32.06 4.81
N PRO A 284 -10.68 31.15 4.25
CA PRO A 284 -10.33 30.46 3.03
C PRO A 284 -9.90 31.54 2.06
N SER A 285 -8.60 31.58 1.75
CA SER A 285 -7.96 32.71 1.08
C SER A 285 -8.88 33.10 -0.05
N LEU A 286 -9.54 34.27 0.07
CA LEU A 286 -10.52 34.74 -0.89
C LEU A 286 -9.88 34.47 -2.23
N MET A 287 -10.54 33.61 -3.04
CA MET A 287 -9.97 33.08 -4.28
C MET A 287 -9.14 34.18 -4.92
N PRO A 288 -7.84 33.97 -5.16
CA PRO A 288 -6.92 35.04 -5.52
C PRO A 288 -7.63 35.92 -6.53
N ALA A 289 -7.88 37.18 -6.13
CA ALA A 289 -8.72 38.13 -6.85
C ALA A 289 -8.48 37.92 -8.34
N ALA A 290 -9.52 37.46 -9.05
CA ALA A 290 -9.48 36.90 -10.40
C ALA A 290 -8.10 37.04 -11.02
N ALA A 291 -7.28 35.99 -10.92
CA ALA A 291 -5.94 36.00 -11.50
C ALA A 291 -6.04 36.68 -12.87
N PRO A 292 -5.19 37.70 -13.16
CA PRO A 292 -5.26 38.45 -14.42
C PRO A 292 -5.42 37.42 -15.54
N PRO A 293 -6.39 37.60 -16.44
CA PRO A 293 -6.89 36.56 -17.34
C PRO A 293 -5.70 35.76 -17.84
N MET A 294 -5.50 34.57 -17.27
CA MET A 294 -4.38 33.75 -17.67
C MET A 294 -4.68 33.39 -19.12
N ASP A 295 -3.80 33.80 -20.02
CA ASP A 295 -3.79 33.30 -21.39
C ASP A 295 -3.59 31.79 -21.28
N PHE A 296 -4.72 31.08 -21.25
CA PHE A 296 -4.71 29.63 -21.24
C PHE A 296 -3.96 29.20 -22.51
N PRO A 297 -2.97 28.31 -22.41
CA PRO A 297 -2.31 27.79 -23.60
C PRO A 297 -3.37 27.22 -24.54
N LYS A 298 -3.23 27.50 -25.84
CA LYS A 298 -4.18 27.01 -26.84
C LYS A 298 -4.31 25.48 -26.69
N PRO A 299 -5.54 24.95 -26.58
CA PRO A 299 -5.76 23.51 -26.53
C PRO A 299 -5.07 22.82 -27.72
N HIS A 300 -4.50 21.64 -27.46
CA HIS A 300 -3.91 20.83 -28.53
C HIS A 300 -5.00 20.44 -29.54
N ASN A 301 -4.69 20.50 -30.85
CA ASN A 301 -5.64 20.08 -31.88
C ASN A 301 -6.07 18.63 -31.64
N GLY A 302 -7.39 18.40 -31.62
CA GLY A 302 -7.98 17.08 -31.37
C GLY A 302 -8.15 16.69 -29.89
N SER A 303 -7.74 17.53 -28.93
CA SER A 303 -7.99 17.23 -27.50
C SER A 303 -9.47 17.25 -27.12
N GLY A 304 -10.29 17.98 -27.88
CA GLY A 304 -11.69 18.24 -27.56
C GLY A 304 -11.90 19.25 -26.42
N GLN A 305 -10.83 19.82 -25.86
CA GLN A 305 -10.90 20.85 -24.83
C GLN A 305 -11.20 22.21 -25.45
N ARG A 306 -12.15 22.94 -24.87
CA ARG A 306 -12.56 24.27 -25.33
C ARG A 306 -11.58 25.34 -24.83
N LEU A 307 -11.42 26.43 -25.58
CA LEU A 307 -10.55 27.54 -25.17
C LEU A 307 -11.11 28.18 -23.87
N GLY A 308 -10.26 28.30 -22.85
CA GLY A 308 -10.65 28.83 -21.54
C GLY A 308 -11.36 27.82 -20.62
N GLU A 309 -11.53 26.57 -21.05
CA GLU A 309 -12.10 25.51 -20.24
C GLU A 309 -11.10 25.00 -19.20
N THR A 310 -11.51 24.98 -17.92
CA THR A 310 -10.68 24.41 -16.85
C THR A 310 -10.62 22.88 -16.98
N TRP A 311 -9.60 22.25 -16.39
CA TRP A 311 -9.48 20.80 -16.43
C TRP A 311 -10.69 20.09 -15.80
N GLN A 312 -11.29 20.67 -14.75
CA GLN A 312 -12.51 20.13 -14.14
C GLN A 312 -13.70 20.19 -15.11
N GLN A 313 -13.89 21.32 -15.79
CA GLN A 313 -14.95 21.49 -16.79
C GLN A 313 -14.78 20.51 -17.95
N PHE A 314 -13.55 20.35 -18.44
CA PHE A 314 -13.23 19.39 -19.50
C PHE A 314 -13.62 17.96 -19.12
N PHE A 315 -13.32 17.49 -17.91
CA PHE A 315 -13.69 16.13 -17.51
C PHE A 315 -15.21 15.95 -17.35
N VAL A 316 -15.91 16.95 -16.79
CA VAL A 316 -17.38 16.90 -16.72
C VAL A 316 -17.98 16.82 -18.13
N HIS A 317 -17.46 17.61 -19.06
CA HIS A 317 -17.90 17.60 -20.46
C HIS A 317 -17.56 16.27 -21.17
N GLN A 318 -16.38 15.68 -20.93
CA GLN A 318 -16.02 14.36 -21.47
C GLN A 318 -16.88 13.24 -20.90
N GLU A 319 -17.21 13.29 -19.61
CA GLU A 319 -18.12 12.33 -18.97
C GLU A 319 -19.52 12.40 -19.59
N GLN A 320 -20.05 13.61 -19.78
CA GLN A 320 -21.33 13.81 -20.48
C GLN A 320 -21.29 13.28 -21.92
N ARG A 321 -20.21 13.56 -22.66
CA ARG A 321 -20.04 13.05 -24.03
C ARG A 321 -19.95 11.52 -24.05
N HIS A 322 -19.30 10.91 -23.07
CA HIS A 322 -19.21 9.45 -22.94
C HIS A 322 -20.58 8.83 -22.67
N LEU A 323 -21.39 9.42 -21.77
CA LEU A 323 -22.76 8.96 -21.50
C LEU A 323 -23.64 9.03 -22.76
N GLN A 324 -23.54 10.11 -23.54
CA GLN A 324 -24.28 10.24 -24.80
C GLN A 324 -23.87 9.19 -25.84
N MET A 325 -22.57 8.86 -25.95
CA MET A 325 -22.12 7.79 -26.84
C MET A 325 -22.67 6.42 -26.43
N LEU A 326 -22.72 6.13 -25.12
CA LEU A 326 -23.29 4.89 -24.60
C LEU A 326 -24.79 4.75 -24.92
N GLU A 327 -25.55 5.85 -24.84
CA GLU A 327 -26.97 5.87 -25.22
C GLU A 327 -27.16 5.60 -26.72
N HIS A 328 -26.30 6.15 -27.58
CA HIS A 328 -26.35 5.89 -29.02
C HIS A 328 -25.94 4.46 -29.39
N GLU A 329 -24.87 3.92 -28.78
CA GLU A 329 -24.42 2.54 -29.03
C GLU A 329 -25.44 1.48 -28.59
N THR A 330 -26.23 1.76 -27.55
CA THR A 330 -27.28 0.84 -27.08
C THR A 330 -28.52 0.83 -27.97
N LEU A 331 -28.79 1.90 -28.72
CA LEU A 331 -29.92 1.95 -29.66
C LEU A 331 -29.62 1.22 -30.98
N GLU A 332 -28.37 1.25 -31.46
CA GLU A 332 -27.98 0.61 -32.73
C GLU A 332 -27.85 -0.93 -32.64
N GLN A 333 -27.79 -1.51 -31.43
CA GLN A 333 -27.71 -2.97 -31.26
C GLN A 333 -29.08 -3.69 -31.21
N TRP A 334 -30.18 -2.93 -31.22
CA TRP A 334 -31.55 -3.47 -31.06
C TRP A 334 -32.52 -3.10 -32.20
N GLY A 335 -32.03 -2.43 -33.24
CA GLY A 335 -32.72 -2.24 -34.52
C GLY A 335 -31.98 -2.96 -35.63
#